data_AF-A0A645CEM3-F1
#
_entry.id   AF-A0A645CEM3-F1
#
_cell.length_a   1.000
_cell.length_b   1.000
_cell.length_c   1.000
_cell.angle_alpha   90.00
_cell.angle_beta   90.00
_cell.angle_gamma   90.00
#
_symmetry.space_group_name_H-M   'P 1'
#
loop_
_entity.id
_entity.type
_entity.pdbx_description
1 polymer ?
#
loop_
_entity_poly.entity_id
_entity_poly.type
_entity_poly.pdbx_seq_one_letter_code
_entity_poly.pdbx_strand_id
1 'polypeptide(L)'
;MLPPLFSQTLYYNDTYAGNQLVKTEYTGSGLALSQLMDFKNNVNLTAEYFYDKNANQIKNCNKIVTEISYNVLNLPQTLKEYH
;
A
#
# COMPACT_ATOMS: atom_id res chain seq x y z
N MET A 1 16.37 36.17 10.96
CA MET A 1 16.88 34.80 10.77
C MET A 1 15.70 33.96 10.30
N LEU A 2 15.72 33.42 9.07
CA LEU A 2 14.68 32.46 8.66
C LEU A 2 14.90 31.16 9.46
N PRO A 3 13.83 30.48 9.94
CA PRO A 3 13.98 29.17 10.54
C PRO A 3 14.51 28.20 9.47
N PRO A 4 15.37 27.23 9.84
CA PRO A 4 15.85 26.23 8.90
C PRO A 4 14.64 25.43 8.39
N LEU A 5 14.54 25.32 7.08
CA LEU A 5 13.61 24.41 6.42
C LEU A 5 14.00 22.99 6.87
N PHE A 6 13.20 22.36 7.74
CA PHE A 6 13.46 20.99 8.18
C PHE A 6 13.50 20.09 6.94
N SER A 7 14.71 19.63 6.57
CA SER A 7 14.86 18.56 5.59
C SER A 7 14.46 17.26 6.27
N GLN A 8 13.21 16.82 6.03
CA GLN A 8 12.77 15.50 6.46
C GLN A 8 13.16 14.49 5.39
N THR A 9 14.22 13.71 5.63
CA THR A 9 14.52 12.54 4.81
C THR A 9 13.48 11.47 5.11
N LEU A 10 12.71 11.08 4.09
CA LEU A 10 11.76 9.98 4.18
C LEU A 10 12.45 8.71 3.74
N TYR A 11 12.46 7.69 4.60
CA TYR A 11 12.85 6.34 4.22
C TYR A 11 11.58 5.55 4.00
N TYR A 12 11.32 5.26 2.73
CA TYR A 12 10.26 4.36 2.29
C TYR A 12 10.89 2.99 2.06
N ASN A 13 10.35 1.97 2.71
CA ASN A 13 10.87 0.62 2.60
C ASN A 13 9.76 -0.28 2.09
N ASP A 14 9.67 -0.37 0.77
CA ASP A 14 8.75 -1.28 0.10
C ASP A 14 9.41 -2.64 -0.10
N THR A 15 8.72 -3.69 0.29
CA THR A 15 9.14 -5.07 0.04
C THR A 15 8.42 -5.61 -1.18
N TYR A 16 9.14 -6.25 -2.09
CA TYR A 16 8.59 -6.81 -3.32
C TYR A 16 8.90 -8.30 -3.46
N ALA A 17 7.97 -9.03 -4.09
CA ALA A 17 8.20 -10.35 -4.65
C ALA A 17 8.21 -10.22 -6.19
N GLY A 18 9.40 -10.07 -6.76
CA GLY A 18 9.53 -9.69 -8.18
C GLY A 18 8.99 -8.28 -8.41
N ASN A 19 7.96 -8.14 -9.25
CA ASN A 19 7.29 -6.87 -9.52
C ASN A 19 6.02 -6.63 -8.68
N GLN A 20 5.70 -7.53 -7.73
CA GLN A 20 4.53 -7.43 -6.87
C GLN A 20 4.91 -6.78 -5.54
N LEU A 21 4.26 -5.67 -5.19
CA LEU A 21 4.42 -5.02 -3.88
C LEU A 21 3.84 -5.96 -2.81
N VAL A 22 4.58 -6.26 -1.76
CA VAL A 22 4.13 -7.15 -0.68
C VAL A 22 3.74 -6.36 0.56
N LYS A 23 4.56 -5.36 0.90
CA LYS A 23 4.43 -4.54 2.10
C LYS A 23 5.03 -3.16 1.83
N THR A 24 4.41 -2.15 2.42
CA THR A 24 4.95 -0.80 2.45
C THR A 24 5.25 -0.41 3.89
N GLU A 25 6.49 -0.06 4.18
CA GLU A 25 6.87 0.50 5.48
C GLU A 25 7.32 1.95 5.32
N TYR A 26 6.96 2.77 6.30
CA TYR A 26 7.39 4.15 6.39
C TYR A 26 8.12 4.38 7.71
N THR A 27 9.38 4.79 7.62
CA THR A 27 10.17 5.24 8.78
C THR A 27 10.53 6.71 8.58
N GLY A 28 9.68 7.60 9.07
CA GLY A 28 9.90 9.04 9.04
C GLY A 28 8.94 9.79 9.97
N SER A 29 9.26 11.05 10.30
CA SER A 29 8.52 11.86 11.27
C SER A 29 7.49 12.82 10.64
N GLY A 30 7.18 12.68 9.35
CA GLY A 30 6.41 13.67 8.58
C GLY A 30 5.02 13.18 8.17
N LEU A 31 4.01 13.38 9.02
CA LEU A 31 2.59 13.04 8.76
C LEU A 31 1.97 13.71 7.51
N ALA A 32 2.53 14.83 7.05
CA ALA A 32 1.97 15.58 5.91
C ALA A 32 2.30 14.93 4.55
N LEU A 33 3.49 14.34 4.39
CA LEU A 33 3.87 13.68 3.14
C LEU A 33 3.29 12.28 3.03
N SER A 34 3.17 11.53 4.13
CA SER A 34 2.54 10.20 4.11
C SER A 34 1.08 10.26 3.64
N GLN A 35 0.38 11.38 3.86
CA GLN A 35 -0.98 11.60 3.34
C GLN A 35 -1.05 11.79 1.82
N LEU A 36 0.02 12.28 1.19
CA LEU A 36 0.07 12.52 -0.27
C LEU A 36 0.41 11.27 -1.08
N MET A 37 0.90 10.21 -0.45
CA MET A 37 1.34 8.98 -1.13
C MET A 37 0.17 8.02 -1.37
N ASP A 38 0.19 7.29 -2.49
CA ASP A 38 -0.88 6.33 -2.81
C ASP A 38 -0.77 5.02 -2.01
N PHE A 39 0.46 4.61 -1.70
CA PHE A 39 0.73 3.49 -0.81
C PHE A 39 0.81 3.97 0.64
N LYS A 40 0.24 3.18 1.54
CA LYS A 40 0.09 3.51 2.96
C LYS A 40 0.58 2.32 3.78
N ASN A 41 1.03 2.60 5.00
CA ASN A 41 1.38 1.60 6.03
C ASN A 41 0.37 1.72 7.19
N ASN A 42 -0.91 1.55 6.87
CA ASN A 42 -2.02 1.65 7.83
C ASN A 42 -2.15 0.38 8.68
N VAL A 43 -1.78 -0.76 8.10
CA VAL A 43 -1.62 -2.03 8.80
C VAL A 43 -0.13 -2.34 8.90
N ASN A 44 0.25 -3.24 9.82
CA ASN A 44 1.64 -3.68 9.94
C ASN A 44 1.67 -5.21 9.98
N LEU A 45 1.46 -5.82 8.81
CA LEU A 45 1.48 -7.27 8.62
C LEU A 45 2.71 -7.66 7.80
N THR A 46 3.06 -8.95 7.79
CA THR A 46 4.18 -9.43 6.96
C THR A 46 3.88 -9.34 5.46
N ALA A 47 2.61 -9.45 5.07
CA ALA A 47 2.12 -9.24 3.72
C ALA A 47 0.77 -8.51 3.78
N GLU A 48 0.63 -7.48 2.96
CA GLU A 48 -0.49 -6.52 3.02
C GLU A 48 -1.19 -6.36 1.67
N TYR A 49 -0.45 -6.66 0.60
CA TYR A 49 -0.88 -6.67 -0.77
C TYR A 49 -0.78 -8.11 -1.27
N PHE A 50 -1.88 -8.65 -1.80
CA PHE A 50 -1.95 -10.03 -2.25
C PHE A 50 -2.44 -10.07 -3.68
N TYR A 51 -1.93 -11.04 -4.45
CA TYR A 51 -2.22 -11.17 -5.86
C TYR A 51 -2.65 -12.59 -6.21
N ASP A 52 -3.45 -12.72 -7.27
CA ASP A 52 -3.71 -14.01 -7.90
C ASP A 52 -2.58 -14.42 -8.87
N LYS A 53 -2.74 -15.60 -9.48
CA LYS A 53 -1.78 -16.15 -10.46
C LYS A 53 -1.67 -15.30 -11.74
N ASN A 54 -2.63 -14.42 -12.00
CA ASN A 54 -2.67 -13.51 -13.14
C ASN A 54 -2.07 -12.13 -12.79
N ALA A 55 -1.51 -11.99 -11.59
CA ALA A 55 -0.93 -10.77 -11.03
C ALA A 55 -1.96 -9.66 -10.78
N ASN A 56 -3.25 -9.99 -10.65
CA ASN A 56 -4.24 -9.04 -10.18
C ASN A 56 -4.23 -8.95 -8.66
N GLN A 57 -4.42 -7.76 -8.11
CA GLN A 57 -4.51 -7.59 -6.67
C GLN A 57 -5.85 -8.13 -6.14
N ILE A 58 -5.82 -9.11 -5.24
CA ILE A 58 -7.03 -9.72 -4.66
C ILE A 58 -7.32 -9.27 -3.23
N LYS A 59 -6.37 -8.61 -2.56
CA LYS A 59 -6.54 -8.06 -1.20
C LYS A 59 -5.64 -6.86 -0.97
N ASN A 60 -6.13 -5.87 -0.24
CA ASN A 60 -5.38 -4.69 0.17
C ASN A 60 -5.68 -4.34 1.63
N CYS A 61 -4.86 -4.84 2.54
CA CYS A 61 -5.06 -4.61 3.98
C CYS A 61 -4.94 -3.13 4.36
N ASN A 62 -4.08 -2.36 3.66
CA ASN A 62 -3.89 -0.93 3.92
C ASN A 62 -5.10 -0.07 3.54
N LYS A 63 -5.97 -0.59 2.67
CA LYS A 63 -7.24 0.03 2.25
C LYS A 63 -8.46 -0.67 2.84
N ILE A 64 -8.28 -1.57 3.81
CA ILE A 64 -9.39 -2.31 4.46
C ILE A 64 -10.12 -3.23 3.45
N VAL A 65 -9.55 -3.46 2.26
CA VAL A 65 -10.11 -4.33 1.21
C VAL A 65 -9.76 -5.78 1.52
N THR A 66 -10.78 -6.60 1.74
CA THR A 66 -10.64 -8.01 2.09
C THR A 66 -10.60 -8.94 0.89
N GLU A 67 -11.27 -8.55 -0.20
CA GLU A 67 -11.39 -9.33 -1.41
C GLU A 67 -11.64 -8.42 -2.62
N ILE A 68 -10.95 -8.68 -3.71
CA ILE A 68 -11.24 -8.17 -5.05
C ILE A 68 -11.43 -9.39 -5.95
N SER A 69 -12.60 -9.49 -6.59
CA SER A 69 -12.87 -10.54 -7.56
C SER A 69 -12.72 -10.02 -8.98
N TYR A 70 -12.39 -10.93 -9.90
CA TYR A 70 -12.18 -10.63 -11.31
C TYR A 70 -13.05 -11.53 -12.17
N ASN A 71 -13.58 -10.98 -13.26
CA ASN A 71 -14.37 -11.74 -14.22
C ASN A 71 -13.47 -12.56 -15.17
N VAL A 72 -14.08 -13.31 -16.09
CA VAL A 72 -13.36 -14.13 -17.08
C VAL A 72 -12.46 -13.35 -18.05
N LEU A 73 -12.63 -12.03 -18.14
CA LEU A 73 -11.79 -11.12 -18.92
C LEU A 73 -10.68 -10.49 -18.08
N ASN A 74 -10.49 -10.95 -16.84
CA ASN A 74 -9.50 -10.43 -15.91
C ASN A 74 -9.75 -8.96 -15.52
N LEU A 75 -11.00 -8.52 -15.57
CA LEU A 75 -11.42 -7.17 -15.14
C LEU A 75 -12.01 -7.23 -13.71
N PRO A 76 -11.77 -6.21 -12.86
CA PRO A 76 -12.38 -6.15 -11.53
C PRO A 76 -13.91 -6.24 -11.62
N GLN A 77 -14.51 -7.09 -10.80
CA GLN A 77 -15.94 -7.35 -10.77
C GLN A 77 -16.59 -6.96 -9.45
N THR A 78 -15.99 -7.33 -8.32
CA THR A 78 -16.47 -6.93 -6.99
C THR A 78 -15.31 -6.57 -6.08
N LEU A 79 -15.62 -5.74 -5.08
CA LEU A 79 -14.71 -5.34 -4.00
C LEU A 79 -15.46 -5.48 -2.67
N LYS A 80 -14.81 -6.08 -1.67
CA LYS A 80 -15.34 -6.22 -0.30
C LYS A 80 -14.42 -5.54 0.70
N GLU A 81 -15.00 -4.92 1.71
CA GLU A 81 -14.29 -4.24 2.80
C GLU A 81 -14.70 -4.84 4.16
N TYR A 82 -13.92 -4.58 5.22
CA TYR A 82 -14.40 -4.84 6.59
C TYR A 82 -15.51 -3.84 6.93
N HIS A 83 -16.64 -4.32 7.46
CA HIS A 83 -17.73 -3.50 8.00
C HIS A 83 -17.44 -3.03 9.43
#